data_AF-H9A543-F1
#
_entry.id   AF-H9A543-F1
#
_cell.length_a   1.000
_cell.length_b   1.000
_cell.length_c   1.000
_cell.angle_alpha   90.00
_cell.angle_beta   90.00
_cell.angle_gamma   90.00
#
_symmetry.space_group_name_H-M   'P 1'
#
loop_
_entity.id
_entity.type
_entity.pdbx_description
1 polymer ?
#
loop_
_entity_poly.entity_id
_entity_poly.type
_entity_poly.pdbx_seq_one_letter_code
_entity_poly.pdbx_strand_id
1 'polypeptide(L)' 'FLGVNYYYRMIIRQSPGGKLGSYETVNPEGSEYTEMGWEVYPKGLYDLLTRFHNQYQIPALYITENG' A
#
# COMPACT_ATOMS: atom_id res chain seq x y z
N PHE A 1 -20.61 6.07 -0.22
CA PHE A 1 -19.62 5.09 -0.72
C PHE A 1 -18.22 5.59 -0.38
N LEU A 2 -17.18 4.75 -0.52
CA LEU A 2 -15.77 5.14 -0.41
C LEU A 2 -15.06 4.78 -1.72
N GLY A 3 -14.40 5.77 -2.32
CA GLY A 3 -13.47 5.55 -3.44
C GLY A 3 -12.07 5.24 -2.91
N VAL A 4 -11.44 4.21 -3.49
CA VAL A 4 -10.09 3.75 -3.13
C VAL A 4 -9.18 3.96 -4.32
N ASN A 5 -8.16 4.78 -4.11
CA ASN A 5 -7.04 4.95 -5.04
C ASN A 5 -5.86 4.14 -4.48
N TYR A 6 -5.34 3.20 -5.28
CA TYR A 6 -4.26 2.33 -4.83
C TYR A 6 -3.35 1.94 -6.00
N TYR A 7 -2.04 2.05 -5.78
CA TYR A 7 -1.03 1.85 -6.82
C TYR A 7 0.04 0.86 -6.39
N TYR A 8 0.64 1.05 -5.22
CA TYR A 8 1.72 0.22 -4.70
C TYR A 8 1.68 0.16 -3.17
N ARG A 9 2.46 -0.75 -2.58
CA ARG A 9 2.69 -0.79 -1.12
C ARG A 9 3.97 -0.03 -0.76
N MET A 10 4.02 0.49 0.46
CA MET A 10 5.29 0.90 1.06
C MET A 10 5.69 -0.11 2.13
N ILE A 11 6.90 -0.65 2.02
CA ILE A 11 7.55 -1.35 3.12
C ILE A 11 8.46 -0.34 3.79
N ILE A 12 8.29 -0.19 5.11
CA ILE A 12 9.12 0.71 5.91
C ILE A 12 9.80 -0.08 7.02
N ARG A 13 10.98 0.40 7.42
CA ARG A 13 11.66 -0.06 8.63
C ARG A 13 12.17 1.13 9.43
N GLN A 14 12.34 0.96 10.73
CA GLN A 14 12.95 1.95 11.60
C GLN A 14 14.36 2.27 11.11
N SER A 15 14.70 3.56 10.98
CA SER A 15 16.03 3.95 10.56
C SER A 15 17.07 3.53 11.62
N PRO A 16 18.16 2.84 11.23
CA PRO A 16 19.23 2.46 12.16
C PRO A 16 19.84 3.69 12.84
N GLY A 17 19.81 3.73 14.18
CA GLY A 17 20.28 4.89 14.96
C GLY A 17 19.41 6.15 14.84
N GLY A 18 18.26 6.05 14.19
CA GLY A 18 17.33 7.18 14.00
C GLY A 18 16.52 7.50 15.25
N LYS A 19 15.97 8.72 15.30
CA LYS A 19 15.05 9.16 16.37
C LYS A 19 13.74 8.36 16.32
N LEU A 20 13.01 8.33 17.44
CA LEU A 20 11.67 7.75 17.48
C LEU A 20 10.78 8.35 16.38
N GLY A 21 10.19 7.48 15.56
CA GLY A 21 9.34 7.88 14.42
C GLY A 21 10.09 8.09 13.09
N SER A 22 11.43 8.00 13.08
CA SER A 22 12.17 7.97 11.80
C SER A 22 12.09 6.59 11.15
N TYR A 23 11.93 6.58 9.84
CA TYR A 23 11.85 5.36 9.05
C TYR A 23 12.54 5.54 7.70
N GLU A 24 12.91 4.43 7.09
CA GLU A 24 13.35 4.35 5.70
C GLU A 24 12.48 3.38 4.92
N THR A 25 12.31 3.62 3.62
CA THR A 25 11.59 2.73 2.72
C THR A 25 12.51 1.60 2.27
N VAL A 26 11.92 0.43 2.08
CA VAL A 26 12.61 -0.78 1.64
C VAL A 26 11.97 -1.26 0.35
N ASN A 27 12.78 -1.44 -0.68
CA ASN A 27 12.36 -2.01 -1.95
C ASN A 27 12.72 -3.51 -1.96
N PRO A 28 11.75 -4.43 -2.04
CA PRO A 28 12.03 -5.86 -2.14
C PRO A 28 12.87 -6.23 -3.35
N GLU A 29 13.91 -7.03 -3.13
CA GLU A 29 14.66 -7.63 -4.23
C GLU A 29 13.80 -8.64 -4.99
N GLY A 30 13.93 -8.65 -6.33
CA GLY A 30 13.22 -9.58 -7.19
C GLY A 30 11.76 -9.21 -7.49
N SER A 31 11.24 -8.09 -6.96
CA SER A 31 9.94 -7.57 -7.36
C SER A 31 9.99 -6.87 -8.73
N GLU A 32 8.84 -6.83 -9.38
CA GLU A 32 8.63 -6.02 -10.58
C GLU A 32 8.33 -4.56 -10.21
N TYR A 33 8.83 -3.63 -11.02
CA TYR A 33 8.69 -2.19 -10.80
C TYR A 33 8.23 -1.49 -12.07
N THR A 34 7.35 -0.50 -11.91
CA THR A 34 6.94 0.39 -13.01
C THR A 34 8.09 1.33 -13.40
N GLU A 35 7.92 2.09 -14.50
CA GLU A 35 8.87 3.14 -14.90
C GLU A 35 9.06 4.21 -13.82
N MET A 36 8.06 4.42 -12.96
CA MET A 36 8.13 5.36 -11.83
C MET A 36 8.81 4.76 -10.60
N GLY A 37 9.29 3.52 -10.67
CA GLY A 37 9.92 2.81 -9.54
C GLY A 37 8.93 2.33 -8.48
N TRP A 38 7.65 2.19 -8.82
CA TRP A 38 6.63 1.66 -7.90
C TRP A 38 6.57 0.15 -7.99
N GLU A 39 6.60 -0.53 -6.84
CA GLU A 39 6.48 -1.99 -6.80
C GLU A 39 5.11 -2.45 -7.30
N VAL A 40 5.09 -3.37 -8.26
CA VAL A 40 3.87 -4.03 -8.71
C VAL A 40 3.47 -5.09 -7.67
N TYR A 41 2.55 -4.74 -6.78
CA TYR A 41 2.11 -5.61 -5.68
C TYR A 41 0.58 -5.70 -5.55
N PRO A 42 -0.11 -6.45 -6.43
CA PRO A 42 -1.58 -6.47 -6.50
C PRO A 42 -2.26 -7.03 -5.24
N LYS A 43 -1.59 -7.91 -4.49
CA LYS A 43 -2.12 -8.47 -3.23
C LYS A 43 -2.45 -7.37 -2.21
N GLY A 44 -1.72 -6.26 -2.21
CA GLY A 44 -1.95 -5.16 -1.27
C GLY A 44 -3.30 -4.48 -1.45
N LEU A 45 -3.82 -4.39 -2.68
CA LEU A 45 -5.17 -3.88 -2.94
C LEU A 45 -6.24 -4.80 -2.34
N TYR A 46 -6.10 -6.11 -2.55
CA TYR A 46 -7.01 -7.10 -1.95
C TYR A 46 -7.02 -7.01 -0.42
N ASP A 47 -5.83 -6.96 0.19
CA ASP A 47 -5.68 -6.88 1.65
C ASP A 47 -6.34 -5.59 2.19
N LEU A 48 -6.15 -4.45 1.52
CA LEU A 48 -6.74 -3.17 1.88
C LEU A 48 -8.27 -3.19 1.82
N LEU A 49 -8.84 -3.64 0.70
CA LEU A 49 -10.29 -3.69 0.50
C LEU A 49 -10.96 -4.66 1.47
N THR A 50 -10.34 -5.82 1.71
CA THR A 50 -10.82 -6.81 2.67
C THR A 50 -10.81 -6.24 4.09
N ARG A 51 -9.74 -5.54 4.48
CA ARG A 51 -9.69 -4.87 5.77
C ARG A 51 -10.79 -3.82 5.91
N PHE A 52 -11.01 -3.00 4.88
CA PHE A 52 -12.07 -1.99 4.89
C PHE A 52 -13.46 -2.61 5.03
N HIS A 53 -13.75 -3.65 4.26
CA HIS A 53 -15.01 -4.37 4.35
C HIS A 53 -15.24 -4.97 5.75
N ASN A 54 -14.21 -5.55 6.35
CA ASN A 54 -14.33 -6.26 7.63
C ASN A 54 -14.37 -5.32 8.84
N GLN A 55 -13.64 -4.20 8.80
CA GLN A 55 -13.45 -3.33 9.98
C GLN A 55 -14.36 -2.10 9.99
N TYR A 56 -14.92 -1.72 8.84
CA TYR A 56 -15.71 -0.51 8.71
C TYR A 56 -17.04 -0.81 8.02
N GLN A 57 -18.13 -0.23 8.54
CA GLN A 57 -19.47 -0.34 7.96
C GLN A 57 -19.59 0.62 6.76
N ILE A 58 -18.83 0.36 5.70
CA ILE A 58 -18.80 1.17 4.48
C ILE A 58 -19.90 0.67 3.54
N PRO A 59 -20.90 1.50 3.16
CA PRO A 59 -22.05 1.03 2.37
C PRO A 59 -21.70 0.52 0.96
N ALA A 60 -20.63 1.04 0.36
CA ALA A 60 -20.12 0.61 -0.93
C ALA A 60 -18.65 1.04 -1.09
N LEU A 61 -17.82 0.12 -1.61
CA LEU A 61 -16.42 0.36 -1.96
C LEU A 61 -16.28 0.40 -3.48
N TYR A 62 -15.58 1.40 -4.01
CA TYR A 62 -15.21 1.49 -5.41
C TYR A 62 -13.71 1.66 -5.53
N ILE A 63 -13.08 0.94 -6.45
CA ILE A 63 -11.73 1.29 -6.90
C ILE A 63 -11.88 2.46 -7.86
N THR A 64 -11.43 3.64 -7.45
CA THR A 64 -11.55 4.87 -8.25
C THR A 64 -10.29 5.13 -9.06
N GLU A 65 -9.12 4.68 -8.59
CA GLU A 65 -7.87 4.71 -9.33
C GLU A 65 -7.00 3.47 -9.03
N ASN A 66 -6.45 2.88 -10.09
CA ASN A 66 -5.41 1.86 -10.04
C ASN A 66 -4.65 1.88 -11.37
N GLY A 67 -3.31 1.85 -11.30
CA GLY A 67 -2.42 1.88 -12.46
C GLY A 67 -0.97 1.63 -12.07
#